data_AF-A0AA90SN16-F1
#
_entry.id   AF-A0AA90SN16-F1
#
_cell.length_a   1.000
_cell.length_b   1.000
_cell.length_c   1.000
_cell.angle_alpha   90.00
_cell.angle_beta   90.00
_cell.angle_gamma   90.00
#
_symmetry.space_group_name_H-M   'P 1'
#
loop_
_entity.id
_entity.type
_entity.pdbx_description
1 polymer ?
#
loop_
_entity_poly.entity_id
_entity_poly.type
_entity_poly.pdbx_seq_one_letter_code
_entity_poly.pdbx_strand_id
1 'polypeptide(L)'
;MTLEKNLDNILHGYQSSFSNKVYNNENNDSDLLMAAFGISPELKRENKQYWGRELGKCWESLVIEVCKNIPTFQPALRINADEPCDLIVENYAIDTKYRVGSGDSGTLKKFKQYGATLKNLGYTPVFLFLREDNLPAAMTACQNGGWSIYIADQSFDFIQEISGFDMKTYLTMRSLQFSVNR
;
A
#
# COMPACT_ATOMS: atom_id res chain seq x y z
N MET A 1 41.02 -25.41 15.94
CA MET A 1 39.73 -24.88 16.44
C MET A 1 38.68 -25.95 16.21
N THR A 2 37.93 -26.33 17.24
CA THR A 2 36.93 -27.40 17.22
C THR A 2 35.69 -26.98 16.44
N LEU A 3 35.10 -27.94 15.71
CA LEU A 3 33.88 -27.77 14.91
C LEU A 3 32.75 -27.09 15.68
N GLU A 4 32.63 -27.41 16.97
CA GLU A 4 31.66 -26.84 17.92
C GLU A 4 31.78 -25.31 18.01
N LYS A 5 33.01 -24.78 18.09
CA LYS A 5 33.25 -23.33 18.16
C LYS A 5 32.83 -22.60 16.88
N ASN A 6 32.91 -23.27 15.73
CA ASN A 6 32.45 -22.70 14.46
C ASN A 6 30.92 -22.68 14.38
N LEU A 7 30.25 -23.73 14.89
CA LEU A 7 28.79 -23.78 14.98
C LEU A 7 28.25 -22.72 15.95
N ASP A 8 28.90 -22.56 17.11
CA ASP A 8 28.54 -21.53 18.09
C ASP A 8 28.66 -20.12 17.52
N ASN A 9 29.68 -19.85 16.70
CA ASN A 9 29.84 -18.56 16.03
C ASN A 9 28.73 -18.28 15.00
N ILE A 10 28.28 -19.31 14.28
CA ILE A 10 27.15 -19.20 13.35
C ILE A 10 25.87 -18.91 14.14
N LEU A 11 25.62 -19.66 15.22
CA LEU A 11 24.44 -19.46 16.07
C LEU A 11 24.44 -18.09 16.75
N HIS A 12 25.59 -17.56 17.19
CA HIS A 12 25.71 -16.19 17.72
C HIS A 12 25.48 -15.11 16.65
N GLY A 13 25.91 -15.35 15.41
CA GLY A 13 25.61 -14.47 14.27
C GLY A 13 24.11 -14.41 13.96
N TYR A 14 23.42 -15.55 14.03
CA TYR A 14 21.97 -15.62 13.89
C TYR A 14 21.24 -15.10 15.13
N GLN A 15 21.73 -15.34 16.34
CA GLN A 15 21.20 -14.77 17.58
C GLN A 15 21.20 -13.25 17.48
N SER A 16 22.31 -12.64 17.07
CA SER A 16 22.40 -11.19 16.86
C SER A 16 21.45 -10.71 15.76
N SER A 17 21.26 -11.50 14.70
CA SER A 17 20.30 -11.20 13.62
C SER A 17 18.84 -11.36 14.06
N PHE A 18 18.55 -12.25 15.01
CA PHE A 18 17.23 -12.45 15.60
C PHE A 18 16.92 -11.42 16.68
N SER A 19 17.91 -11.02 17.48
CA SER A 19 17.80 -9.96 18.49
C SER A 19 17.68 -8.57 17.86
N ASN A 20 18.36 -8.32 16.73
CA ASN A 20 18.22 -7.08 15.96
C ASN A 20 16.96 -7.06 15.08
N LYS A 21 16.30 -8.20 14.87
CA LYS A 21 14.88 -8.25 14.49
C LYS A 21 14.03 -7.95 15.73
N VAL A 22 14.14 -6.72 16.22
CA VAL A 22 13.08 -6.13 17.02
C VAL A 22 11.87 -6.09 16.09
N TYR A 23 10.97 -7.05 16.25
CA TYR A 23 9.59 -6.84 15.86
C TYR A 23 9.15 -5.67 16.73
N ASN A 24 9.27 -4.44 16.21
CA ASN A 24 8.53 -3.30 16.75
C ASN A 24 7.12 -3.84 16.98
N ASN A 25 6.68 -3.85 18.25
CA ASN A 25 5.38 -4.33 18.73
C ASN A 25 4.45 -4.65 17.57
N GLU A 26 4.17 -5.95 17.33
CA GLU A 26 3.36 -6.40 16.20
C GLU A 26 2.25 -5.39 15.90
N ASN A 27 2.28 -4.80 14.69
CA ASN A 27 1.54 -3.57 14.37
C ASN A 27 0.08 -3.63 14.88
N ASN A 28 -0.16 -2.97 16.02
CA ASN A 28 -1.46 -2.86 16.67
C ASN A 28 -2.26 -1.66 16.11
N ASP A 29 -1.76 -1.01 15.06
CA ASP A 29 -2.38 0.17 14.49
C ASP A 29 -3.60 -0.24 13.64
N SER A 30 -4.75 0.27 14.06
CA SER A 30 -6.01 0.21 13.31
C SER A 30 -6.03 1.30 12.21
N ASP A 31 -6.87 1.11 11.20
CA ASP A 31 -7.16 2.09 10.15
C ASP A 31 -8.66 2.18 9.85
N LEU A 32 -9.06 3.13 9.00
CA LEU A 32 -10.47 3.41 8.70
C LEU A 32 -11.22 2.23 8.06
N LEU A 33 -10.56 1.40 7.24
CA LEU A 33 -11.21 0.21 6.68
C LEU A 33 -11.36 -0.88 7.76
N MET A 34 -10.32 -1.10 8.56
CA MET A 34 -10.42 -1.99 9.73
C MET A 34 -11.56 -1.57 10.66
N ALA A 35 -11.69 -0.27 10.93
CA ALA A 35 -12.76 0.28 11.76
C ALA A 35 -14.16 0.13 11.13
N ALA A 36 -14.30 0.29 9.81
CA ALA A 36 -15.57 0.10 9.10
C ALA A 36 -16.09 -1.35 9.19
N PHE A 37 -15.17 -2.32 9.11
CA PHE A 37 -15.49 -3.75 9.16
C PHE A 37 -15.40 -4.38 10.56
N GLY A 38 -14.99 -3.63 11.59
CA GLY A 38 -14.77 -4.16 12.94
C GLY A 38 -13.61 -5.16 13.03
N ILE A 39 -12.62 -5.06 12.13
CA ILE A 39 -11.44 -5.94 12.12
C ILE A 39 -10.43 -5.42 13.14
N SER A 40 -10.19 -6.17 14.20
CA SER A 40 -9.16 -5.81 15.18
C SER A 40 -7.74 -6.14 14.68
N PRO A 41 -6.69 -5.53 15.26
CA PRO A 41 -5.31 -5.91 14.96
C PRO A 41 -5.00 -7.39 15.24
N GLU A 42 -5.63 -7.98 16.26
CA GLU A 42 -5.53 -9.41 16.59
C GLU A 42 -6.11 -10.26 15.45
N LEU A 43 -7.34 -9.93 15.01
CA LEU A 43 -8.02 -10.63 13.92
C LEU A 43 -7.21 -10.57 12.62
N LYS A 44 -6.61 -9.40 12.36
CA LYS A 44 -5.73 -9.20 11.21
C LYS A 44 -4.48 -10.06 11.29
N ARG A 45 -3.88 -10.23 12.48
CA ARG A 45 -2.66 -11.02 12.68
C ARG A 45 -2.85 -12.50 12.40
N GLU A 46 -4.03 -13.06 12.73
CA GLU A 46 -4.36 -14.47 12.45
C GLU A 46 -4.13 -14.83 10.98
N ASN A 47 -4.42 -13.91 10.05
CA ASN A 47 -4.15 -14.08 8.64
C ASN A 47 -3.71 -12.77 7.96
N LYS A 48 -2.53 -12.29 8.36
CA LYS A 48 -1.99 -10.98 7.95
C LYS A 48 -1.93 -10.81 6.42
N GLN A 49 -1.58 -11.87 5.70
CA GLN A 49 -1.47 -11.82 4.25
C GLN A 49 -2.83 -11.71 3.57
N TYR A 50 -3.82 -12.49 4.03
CA TYR A 50 -5.19 -12.43 3.51
C TYR A 50 -5.80 -11.05 3.74
N TRP A 51 -5.84 -10.59 5.00
CA TRP A 51 -6.44 -9.30 5.32
C TRP A 51 -5.72 -8.12 4.66
N GLY A 52 -4.40 -8.19 4.51
CA GLY A 52 -3.65 -7.19 3.77
C GLY A 52 -4.05 -7.11 2.28
N ARG A 53 -4.39 -8.25 1.65
CA ARG A 53 -4.88 -8.29 0.26
C ARG A 53 -6.32 -7.80 0.15
N GLU A 54 -7.21 -8.27 1.02
CA GLU A 54 -8.63 -7.89 1.00
C GLU A 54 -8.81 -6.39 1.25
N LEU A 55 -8.15 -5.85 2.28
CA LEU A 55 -8.22 -4.42 2.59
C LEU A 55 -7.56 -3.57 1.48
N GLY A 56 -6.54 -4.10 0.80
CA GLY A 56 -5.96 -3.46 -0.38
C GLY A 56 -6.90 -3.42 -1.57
N LYS A 57 -7.58 -4.53 -1.88
CA LYS A 57 -8.58 -4.54 -2.96
C LYS A 57 -9.82 -3.73 -2.64
N CYS A 58 -10.22 -3.66 -1.37
CA CYS A 58 -11.26 -2.75 -0.91
C CYS A 58 -10.87 -1.29 -1.15
N TRP A 59 -9.64 -0.90 -0.77
CA TRP A 59 -9.12 0.44 -1.01
C TRP A 59 -9.12 0.82 -2.49
N GLU A 60 -8.54 -0.04 -3.35
CA GLU A 60 -8.52 0.13 -4.81
C GLU A 60 -9.93 0.33 -5.37
N SER A 61 -10.87 -0.54 -4.97
CA SER A 61 -12.26 -0.50 -5.45
C SER A 61 -12.97 0.80 -5.06
N LEU A 62 -12.74 1.31 -3.84
CA LEU A 62 -13.34 2.56 -3.37
C LEU A 62 -12.83 3.76 -4.18
N VAL A 63 -11.52 3.82 -4.45
CA VAL A 63 -10.91 4.90 -5.25
C VAL A 63 -11.45 4.88 -6.68
N ILE A 64 -11.51 3.71 -7.32
CA ILE A 64 -12.07 3.56 -8.66
C ILE A 64 -13.54 3.99 -8.71
N GLU A 65 -14.35 3.52 -7.75
CA GLU A 65 -15.78 3.79 -7.70
C GLU A 65 -16.09 5.28 -7.56
N VAL A 66 -15.30 6.00 -6.74
CA VAL A 66 -15.42 7.45 -6.58
C VAL A 66 -15.02 8.21 -7.85
N CYS A 67 -14.05 7.68 -8.61
CA CYS A 67 -13.55 8.35 -9.81
C CYS A 67 -14.32 8.02 -11.10
N LYS A 68 -15.10 6.92 -11.13
CA LYS A 68 -15.64 6.37 -12.39
C LYS A 68 -16.55 7.32 -13.19
N ASN A 69 -17.18 8.28 -12.52
CA ASN A 69 -18.11 9.23 -13.14
C ASN A 69 -17.42 10.54 -13.55
N ILE A 70 -16.12 10.68 -13.30
CA ILE A 70 -15.35 11.84 -13.74
C ILE A 70 -15.19 11.74 -15.27
N PRO A 71 -15.45 12.80 -16.05
CA PRO A 71 -15.43 12.72 -17.52
C PRO A 71 -14.11 12.24 -18.14
N THR A 72 -12.99 12.45 -17.45
CA THR A 72 -11.64 12.06 -17.90
C THR A 72 -11.19 10.69 -17.36
N PHE A 73 -12.06 9.99 -16.64
CA PHE A 73 -11.77 8.67 -16.10
C PHE A 73 -11.45 7.68 -17.21
N GLN A 74 -10.38 6.91 -17.00
CA GLN A 74 -10.07 5.71 -17.76
C GLN A 74 -9.75 4.58 -16.77
N PRO A 75 -10.13 3.33 -17.11
CA PRO A 75 -9.75 2.18 -16.31
C PRO A 75 -8.24 1.94 -16.36
N ALA A 76 -7.77 0.93 -15.63
CA ALA A 76 -6.38 0.52 -15.59
C ALA A 76 -5.72 0.47 -16.98
N LEU A 77 -4.55 1.11 -17.09
CA LEU A 77 -3.75 1.09 -18.31
C LEU A 77 -3.11 -0.28 -18.46
N ARG A 78 -3.28 -0.92 -19.62
CA ARG A 78 -2.62 -2.20 -19.92
C ARG A 78 -1.57 -2.04 -21.01
N ILE A 79 -0.35 -2.48 -20.70
CA ILE A 79 0.78 -2.50 -21.63
C ILE A 79 1.28 -3.94 -21.69
N ASN A 80 0.91 -4.65 -22.76
CA ASN A 80 1.15 -6.08 -22.89
C ASN A 80 0.52 -6.87 -21.72
N ALA A 81 1.35 -7.56 -20.91
CA ALA A 81 0.92 -8.32 -19.74
C ALA A 81 1.01 -7.51 -18.43
N ASP A 82 1.43 -6.25 -18.49
CA ASP A 82 1.59 -5.39 -17.33
C ASP A 82 0.45 -4.37 -17.20
N GLU A 83 0.12 -4.06 -15.95
CA GLU A 83 -0.86 -3.05 -15.56
C GLU A 83 -0.13 -2.03 -14.66
N PRO A 84 0.48 -0.97 -15.24
CA PRO A 84 1.31 -0.02 -14.49
C PRO A 84 0.55 0.88 -13.49
N CYS A 85 -0.78 0.98 -13.59
CA CYS A 85 -1.63 1.75 -12.68
C CYS A 85 -3.07 1.21 -12.69
N ASP A 86 -3.79 1.43 -11.59
CA ASP A 86 -5.16 0.93 -11.38
C ASP A 86 -6.22 1.76 -12.12
N LEU A 87 -5.98 3.08 -12.30
CA LEU A 87 -6.87 3.99 -13.00
C LEU A 87 -6.14 5.23 -13.52
N ILE A 88 -6.79 5.96 -14.43
CA ILE A 88 -6.36 7.28 -14.90
C ILE A 88 -7.49 8.28 -14.72
N VAL A 89 -7.19 9.48 -14.22
CA VAL A 89 -8.10 10.63 -14.15
C VAL A 89 -7.33 11.86 -14.58
N GLU A 90 -7.86 12.62 -15.54
CA GLU A 90 -7.14 13.73 -16.20
C GLU A 90 -5.80 13.26 -16.78
N ASN A 91 -4.68 13.73 -16.22
CA ASN A 91 -3.33 13.26 -16.55
C ASN A 91 -2.69 12.41 -15.44
N TYR A 92 -3.40 12.12 -14.35
CA TYR A 92 -2.89 11.31 -13.25
C TYR A 92 -3.06 9.83 -13.55
N ALA A 93 -1.95 9.09 -13.58
CA ALA A 93 -1.95 7.63 -13.60
C ALA A 93 -1.78 7.14 -12.16
N ILE A 94 -2.88 6.64 -11.58
CA ILE A 94 -3.01 6.40 -10.14
C ILE A 94 -2.89 4.91 -9.86
N ASP A 95 -1.98 4.56 -8.95
CA ASP A 95 -1.86 3.22 -8.39
C ASP A 95 -2.15 3.29 -6.88
N THR A 96 -3.04 2.42 -6.41
CA THR A 96 -3.50 2.40 -5.03
C THR A 96 -2.81 1.27 -4.28
N LYS A 97 -2.49 1.54 -3.01
CA LYS A 97 -1.87 0.56 -2.14
C LYS A 97 -2.37 0.74 -0.72
N TYR A 98 -2.72 -0.37 -0.06
CA TYR A 98 -3.04 -0.33 1.36
C TYR A 98 -1.84 0.13 2.20
N ARG A 99 -0.67 -0.45 1.90
CA ARG A 99 0.67 -0.05 2.33
C ARG A 99 1.71 -0.70 1.42
N VAL A 100 2.95 -0.22 1.41
CA VAL A 100 4.10 -0.94 0.83
C VAL A 100 4.98 -1.52 1.93
N GLY A 101 4.78 -2.83 2.18
CA GLY A 101 5.52 -3.56 3.21
C GLY A 101 6.72 -4.38 2.71
N SER A 102 6.92 -4.43 1.39
CA SER A 102 7.94 -5.28 0.76
C SER A 102 9.08 -4.43 0.21
N GLY A 103 10.31 -4.84 0.54
CA GLY A 103 11.53 -4.35 -0.08
C GLY A 103 12.06 -5.30 -1.16
N ASP A 104 11.22 -6.23 -1.63
CA ASP A 104 11.60 -7.19 -2.67
C ASP A 104 12.09 -6.45 -3.92
N SER A 105 13.31 -6.80 -4.36
CA SER A 105 14.03 -6.09 -5.42
C SER A 105 13.29 -6.12 -6.76
N GLY A 106 12.54 -7.19 -7.03
CA GLY A 106 11.70 -7.31 -8.23
C GLY A 106 10.55 -6.30 -8.20
N THR A 107 9.86 -6.19 -7.07
CA THR A 107 8.76 -5.24 -6.85
C THR A 107 9.24 -3.80 -7.00
N LEU A 108 10.34 -3.43 -6.34
CA LEU A 108 10.88 -2.06 -6.40
C LEU A 108 11.36 -1.69 -7.81
N LYS A 109 11.97 -2.65 -8.53
CA LYS A 109 12.36 -2.47 -9.93
C LYS A 109 11.15 -2.19 -10.82
N LYS A 110 10.04 -2.91 -10.61
CA LYS A 110 8.79 -2.67 -11.35
C LYS A 110 8.22 -1.29 -11.08
N PHE A 111 8.16 -0.83 -9.82
CA PHE A 111 7.68 0.52 -9.52
C PHE A 111 8.51 1.60 -10.22
N LYS A 112 9.83 1.47 -10.21
CA LYS A 112 10.71 2.40 -10.92
C LYS A 112 10.46 2.39 -12.44
N GLN A 113 10.30 1.20 -13.01
CA GLN A 113 10.03 1.03 -14.44
C GLN A 113 8.68 1.62 -14.83
N TYR A 114 7.60 1.30 -14.11
CA TYR A 114 6.26 1.79 -14.41
C TYR A 114 6.16 3.30 -14.28
N GLY A 115 6.77 3.90 -13.25
CA GLY A 115 6.78 5.36 -13.10
C GLY A 115 7.43 6.07 -14.30
N ALA A 116 8.56 5.54 -14.79
CA ALA A 116 9.21 6.06 -15.99
C ALA A 116 8.36 5.87 -17.25
N THR A 117 7.76 4.69 -17.42
CA THR A 117 6.86 4.39 -18.55
C THR A 117 5.67 5.35 -18.59
N LEU A 118 5.00 5.55 -17.46
CA LEU A 118 3.84 6.45 -17.35
C LEU A 118 4.21 7.90 -17.69
N LYS A 119 5.37 8.38 -17.22
CA LYS A 119 5.87 9.71 -17.59
C LYS A 119 6.16 9.85 -19.09
N ASN A 120 6.76 8.84 -19.70
CA ASN A 120 7.03 8.84 -21.14
C ASN A 120 5.74 8.86 -21.98
N LEU A 121 4.64 8.35 -21.42
CA LEU A 121 3.31 8.42 -22.01
C LEU A 121 2.59 9.76 -21.75
N GLY A 122 3.21 10.69 -21.02
CA GLY A 122 2.66 12.01 -20.70
C GLY A 122 1.82 12.07 -19.43
N TYR A 123 1.78 11.00 -18.63
CA TYR A 123 1.04 10.96 -17.37
C TYR A 123 1.89 11.39 -16.17
N THR A 124 1.22 11.85 -15.12
CA THR A 124 1.77 12.07 -13.78
C THR A 124 1.52 10.81 -12.94
N PRO A 125 2.54 10.00 -12.61
CA PRO A 125 2.36 8.79 -11.81
C PRO A 125 2.10 9.16 -10.35
N VAL A 126 1.03 8.61 -9.76
CA VAL A 126 0.59 8.88 -8.39
C VAL A 126 0.40 7.57 -7.62
N PHE A 127 0.98 7.49 -6.43
CA PHE A 127 0.61 6.46 -5.45
C PHE A 127 -0.31 7.04 -4.37
N LEU A 128 -1.39 6.31 -4.08
CA LEU A 128 -2.28 6.58 -2.95
C LEU A 128 -2.16 5.47 -1.90
N PHE A 129 -1.43 5.77 -0.83
CA PHE A 129 -1.27 4.86 0.30
C PHE A 129 -2.30 5.15 1.39
N LEU A 130 -3.04 4.13 1.83
CA LEU A 130 -4.00 4.29 2.93
C LEU A 130 -3.30 4.40 4.30
N ARG A 131 -2.31 3.55 4.56
CA ARG A 131 -1.60 3.50 5.86
C ARG A 131 -0.26 4.23 5.83
N GLU A 132 0.20 4.65 7.00
CA GLU A 132 1.48 5.35 7.18
C GLU A 132 2.68 4.42 7.37
N ASP A 133 2.46 3.16 7.75
CA ASP A 133 3.49 2.19 8.12
C ASP A 133 4.20 1.53 6.91
N ASN A 134 4.55 2.34 5.92
CA ASN A 134 5.25 1.94 4.71
C ASN A 134 6.75 1.72 4.96
N LEU A 135 7.36 0.78 4.23
CA LEU A 135 8.79 0.53 4.30
C LEU A 135 9.58 1.71 3.68
N PRO A 136 10.48 2.41 4.41
CA PRO A 136 11.15 3.62 3.91
C PRO A 136 11.96 3.42 2.61
N ALA A 137 12.61 2.25 2.48
CA ALA A 137 13.36 1.91 1.27
C ALA A 137 12.45 1.79 0.04
N ALA A 138 11.23 1.28 0.21
CA ALA A 138 10.26 1.18 -0.87
C ALA A 138 9.73 2.56 -1.28
N MET A 139 9.45 3.44 -0.30
CA MET A 139 9.05 4.83 -0.56
C MET A 139 10.11 5.58 -1.36
N THR A 140 11.37 5.43 -0.97
CA THR A 140 12.52 6.02 -1.69
C THR A 140 12.59 5.49 -3.13
N ALA A 141 12.36 4.20 -3.35
CA ALA A 141 12.36 3.62 -4.68
C ALA A 141 11.22 4.16 -5.57
N CYS A 142 10.02 4.34 -5.01
CA CYS A 142 8.89 4.96 -5.71
C CYS A 142 9.19 6.41 -6.07
N GLN A 143 9.71 7.21 -5.15
CA GLN A 143 10.10 8.61 -5.41
C GLN A 143 11.17 8.69 -6.52
N ASN A 144 12.20 7.84 -6.45
CA ASN A 144 13.23 7.74 -7.49
C ASN A 144 12.70 7.20 -8.82
N GLY A 145 11.56 6.50 -8.81
CA GLY A 145 10.79 6.11 -10.00
C GLY A 145 9.97 7.24 -10.60
N GLY A 146 9.97 8.41 -9.95
CA GLY A 146 9.25 9.59 -10.40
C GLY A 146 7.79 9.65 -9.94
N TRP A 147 7.38 8.81 -8.99
CA TRP A 147 6.02 8.84 -8.47
C TRP A 147 5.82 10.00 -7.49
N SER A 148 4.71 10.71 -7.63
CA SER A 148 4.14 11.50 -6.55
C SER A 148 3.49 10.56 -5.54
N ILE A 149 3.69 10.79 -4.25
CA ILE A 149 3.21 9.88 -3.22
C ILE A 149 2.37 10.64 -2.20
N TYR A 150 1.16 10.16 -1.99
CA TYR A 150 0.25 10.62 -0.95
C TYR A 150 0.00 9.48 0.05
N ILE A 151 0.01 9.81 1.33
CA ILE A 151 -0.07 8.84 2.43
C ILE A 151 -1.15 9.28 3.42
N ALA A 152 -1.96 8.33 3.88
CA ALA A 152 -3.02 8.53 4.87
C ALA A 152 -3.91 9.71 4.49
N ASP A 153 -3.97 10.75 5.32
CA ASP A 153 -4.80 11.93 5.10
C ASP A 153 -4.55 12.59 3.75
N GLN A 154 -3.31 12.60 3.27
CA GLN A 154 -2.99 13.17 1.96
C GLN A 154 -3.65 12.41 0.81
N SER A 155 -3.83 11.10 0.95
CA SER A 155 -4.53 10.30 -0.06
C SER A 155 -6.00 10.68 -0.12
N PHE A 156 -6.62 10.94 1.03
CA PHE A 156 -8.01 11.40 1.10
C PHE A 156 -8.18 12.80 0.54
N ASP A 157 -7.27 13.72 0.89
CA ASP A 157 -7.28 15.09 0.37
C ASP A 157 -7.16 15.08 -1.16
N PHE A 158 -6.24 14.28 -1.70
CA PHE A 158 -6.07 14.13 -3.15
C PHE A 158 -7.31 13.55 -3.83
N ILE A 159 -7.93 12.51 -3.26
CA ILE A 159 -9.17 11.94 -3.77
C ILE A 159 -10.28 12.99 -3.79
N GLN A 160 -10.44 13.75 -2.71
CA GLN A 160 -11.44 14.81 -2.62
C GLN A 160 -11.18 15.91 -3.64
N GLU A 161 -9.93 16.29 -3.87
CA GLU A 161 -9.54 17.27 -4.89
C GLU A 161 -9.94 16.81 -6.30
N ILE A 162 -9.60 15.58 -6.69
CA ILE A 162 -9.84 15.11 -8.07
C ILE A 162 -11.29 14.70 -8.33
N SER A 163 -12.03 14.27 -7.31
CA SER A 163 -13.38 13.69 -7.46
C SER A 163 -14.50 14.53 -6.88
N GLY A 164 -14.19 15.47 -5.97
CA GLY A 164 -15.17 16.20 -5.17
C GLY A 164 -15.82 15.39 -4.04
N PHE A 165 -15.42 14.13 -3.81
CA PHE A 165 -16.02 13.26 -2.80
C PHE A 165 -15.17 13.16 -1.53
N ASP A 166 -15.77 13.47 -0.38
CA ASP A 166 -15.13 13.30 0.94
C ASP A 166 -15.21 11.83 1.41
N MET A 167 -14.24 11.04 0.96
CA MET A 167 -14.14 9.62 1.31
C MET A 167 -13.80 9.40 2.79
N LYS A 168 -13.03 10.29 3.40
CA LYS A 168 -12.61 10.16 4.81
C LYS A 168 -13.81 10.27 5.75
N THR A 169 -14.64 11.28 5.57
CA THR A 169 -15.89 11.45 6.32
C THR A 169 -16.84 10.28 6.06
N TYR A 170 -16.99 9.87 4.80
CA TYR A 170 -17.82 8.72 4.42
C TYR A 170 -17.47 7.44 5.20
N LEU A 171 -16.18 7.09 5.27
CA LEU A 171 -15.69 5.89 5.97
C LEU A 171 -15.81 6.05 7.48
N THR A 172 -15.49 7.23 8.02
CA THR A 172 -15.57 7.50 9.46
C THR A 172 -16.99 7.33 10.01
N MET A 173 -18.00 7.82 9.28
CA MET A 173 -19.41 7.67 9.64
C MET A 173 -19.90 6.21 9.63
N ARG A 174 -19.16 5.31 8.97
CA ARG A 174 -19.49 3.89 8.78
C ARG A 174 -18.72 2.95 9.70
N SER A 175 -17.99 3.49 10.68
CA SER A 175 -17.31 2.68 11.68
C SER A 175 -18.29 1.69 12.33
N LEU A 176 -17.91 0.41 12.34
CA LEU A 176 -18.68 -0.74 12.84
C LEU A 176 -20.03 -1.02 12.13
N GLN A 177 -20.38 -0.28 11.09
CA GLN A 177 -21.65 -0.50 10.37
C GLN A 177 -21.63 -1.75 9.48
N PHE A 178 -20.43 -2.24 9.11
CA PHE A 178 -20.24 -3.44 8.27
C PHE A 178 -19.50 -4.54 9.03
N SER A 179 -19.75 -4.64 10.34
CA SER A 179 -19.04 -5.57 11.22
C SER A 179 -19.05 -7.00 10.67
N VAL A 180 -17.85 -7.59 10.55
CA VAL A 180 -17.68 -9.00 10.19
C VAL A 180 -17.94 -9.84 11.43
N ASN A 181 -19.19 -10.32 11.57
CA ASN A 181 -19.52 -11.30 12.61
C ASN A 181 -18.86 -12.64 12.26
N ARG A 182 -18.06 -13.16 13.18
CA ARG A 182 -17.56 -14.54 13.16
C ARG A 182 -18.38 -15.39 14.12
#